data_AF-A0A7Y4RFG2-F1
#
_entry.id   AF-A0A7Y4RFG2-F1
#
_cell.length_a   1.000
_cell.length_b   1.000
_cell.length_c   1.000
_cell.angle_alpha   90.00
_cell.angle_beta   90.00
_cell.angle_gamma   90.00
#
_symmetry.space_group_name_H-M   'P 1'
#
loop_
_entity.id
_entity.type
_entity.pdbx_description
1 polymer ?
#
loop_
_entity_poly.entity_id
_entity_poly.type
_entity_poly.pdbx_seq_one_letter_code
_entity_poly.pdbx_strand_id
1 'polypeptide(L)'
;MNKKNILIIGDIIEIAILTFIGFATHGEAGVSFIPRMGASFFPLLIGWFLVAPWLGLFDEQVNSNPKLLWRVLLAMLFVVPLAAVLRSTLLHSAVQPLFVLILGSTNALGMLIWRGVYLFIVRRNK
;
A
#
# COMPACT_ATOMS: atom_id res chain seq x y z
N MET A 1 -19.02 7.00 9.55
CA MET A 1 -17.57 6.73 9.63
C MET A 1 -16.82 8.03 9.39
N ASN A 2 -15.83 8.40 10.22
CA ASN A 2 -15.10 9.65 9.99
C ASN A 2 -14.21 9.54 8.73
N LYS A 3 -13.78 10.66 8.16
CA LYS A 3 -13.00 10.69 6.92
C LYS A 3 -11.68 9.92 7.03
N LYS A 4 -11.01 10.04 8.17
CA LYS A 4 -9.77 9.31 8.48
C LYS A 4 -9.95 7.79 8.43
N ASN A 5 -11.06 7.28 8.95
CA ASN A 5 -11.37 5.85 8.91
C ASN A 5 -11.64 5.38 7.48
N ILE A 6 -12.33 6.18 6.66
CA ILE A 6 -12.51 5.87 5.23
C ILE A 6 -11.16 5.76 4.54
N LEU A 7 -10.26 6.71 4.80
CA LEU A 7 -8.91 6.72 4.25
C LEU A 7 -8.13 5.45 4.65
N ILE A 8 -8.04 5.18 5.96
CA ILE A 8 -7.28 4.03 6.50
C ILE A 8 -7.84 2.69 5.99
N ILE A 9 -9.16 2.52 5.99
CA ILE A 9 -9.79 1.29 5.51
C ILE A 9 -9.52 1.11 4.02
N GLY A 10 -9.61 2.18 3.24
CA GLY A 10 -9.31 2.12 1.82
C GLY A 10 -7.84 1.84 1.53
N ASP A 11 -6.90 2.33 2.34
CA ASP A 11 -5.47 1.98 2.23
C ASP A 11 -5.27 0.48 2.40
N ILE A 12 -5.92 -0.11 3.42
CA ILE A 12 -5.83 -1.56 3.68
C ILE A 12 -6.45 -2.35 2.52
N ILE A 13 -7.60 -1.92 2.02
CA ILE A 13 -8.31 -2.57 0.91
C ILE A 13 -7.49 -2.49 -0.38
N GLU A 14 -6.92 -1.33 -0.69
CA GLU A 14 -6.08 -1.13 -1.88
C GLU A 14 -4.87 -2.07 -1.86
N ILE A 15 -4.14 -2.11 -0.75
CA ILE A 15 -3.00 -3.01 -0.56
C ILE A 15 -3.44 -4.49 -0.67
N ALA A 16 -4.60 -4.85 -0.12
CA ALA A 16 -5.15 -6.20 -0.20
C ALA A 16 -5.49 -6.59 -1.64
N ILE A 17 -6.17 -5.68 -2.37
CA ILE A 17 -6.55 -5.88 -3.78
C ILE A 17 -5.31 -6.07 -4.64
N LEU A 18 -4.31 -5.19 -4.52
CA LEU A 18 -3.10 -5.30 -5.32
C LEU A 18 -2.27 -6.54 -4.95
N THR A 19 -2.23 -6.91 -3.67
CA THR A 19 -1.57 -8.17 -3.27
C THR A 19 -2.25 -9.36 -3.94
N PHE A 20 -3.59 -9.42 -3.92
CA PHE A 20 -4.34 -10.47 -4.59
C PHE A 20 -4.09 -10.49 -6.11
N ILE A 21 -4.18 -9.33 -6.77
CA ILE A 21 -3.93 -9.21 -8.21
C ILE A 21 -2.52 -9.71 -8.55
N GLY A 22 -1.50 -9.30 -7.81
CA GLY A 22 -0.12 -9.76 -8.03
C GLY A 22 0.00 -11.28 -8.03
N PHE A 23 -0.60 -11.96 -7.05
CA PHE A 23 -0.61 -13.43 -7.00
C PHE A 23 -1.44 -14.05 -8.12
N ALA A 24 -2.60 -13.48 -8.44
CA ALA A 24 -3.42 -13.93 -9.56
C ALA A 24 -2.66 -13.86 -10.90
N THR A 25 -1.82 -12.84 -11.12
CA THR A 25 -0.97 -12.76 -12.33
C THR A 25 0.10 -13.85 -12.42
N HIS A 26 0.47 -14.48 -11.31
CA HIS A 26 1.36 -15.65 -11.26
C HIS A 26 0.60 -16.98 -11.33
N GLY A 27 -0.73 -16.97 -11.51
CA GLY A 27 -1.57 -18.18 -11.44
C GLY A 27 -1.76 -18.70 -10.01
N GLU A 28 -1.40 -17.91 -8.99
CA GLU A 28 -1.35 -18.29 -7.58
C GLU A 28 -2.59 -17.80 -6.78
N ALA A 29 -3.81 -18.01 -7.30
CA ALA A 29 -5.05 -17.52 -6.67
C ALA A 29 -5.74 -18.55 -5.72
N GLY A 30 -5.14 -19.72 -5.53
CA GLY A 30 -5.69 -20.78 -4.69
C GLY A 30 -5.42 -20.60 -3.19
N VAL A 31 -6.18 -21.32 -2.35
CA VAL A 31 -6.06 -21.29 -0.87
C VAL A 31 -4.65 -21.67 -0.39
N SER A 32 -3.95 -22.53 -1.14
CA SER A 32 -2.56 -22.93 -0.84
C SER A 32 -1.56 -21.77 -0.82
N PHE A 33 -1.88 -20.65 -1.47
CA PHE A 33 -1.00 -19.48 -1.55
C PHE A 33 -1.27 -18.43 -0.48
N ILE A 34 -2.32 -18.58 0.32
CA ILE A 34 -2.68 -17.63 1.40
C ILE A 34 -1.51 -17.32 2.33
N PRO A 35 -0.71 -18.30 2.80
CA PRO A 35 0.45 -17.99 3.66
C PRO A 35 1.47 -17.08 2.96
N ARG A 36 1.73 -17.32 1.67
CA ARG A 36 2.67 -16.55 0.87
C ARG A 36 2.12 -15.15 0.55
N MET A 37 0.82 -15.04 0.29
CA MET A 37 0.14 -13.75 0.17
C MET A 37 0.26 -12.95 1.46
N GLY A 38 0.02 -13.58 2.62
CA GLY A 38 0.20 -12.97 3.93
C GLY A 38 1.62 -12.46 4.16
N ALA A 39 2.62 -13.23 3.73
CA ALA A 39 4.03 -12.83 3.78
C ALA A 39 4.41 -11.65 2.88
N SER A 40 3.52 -11.21 1.97
CA SER A 40 3.67 -9.95 1.22
C SER A 40 2.77 -8.84 1.79
N PHE A 41 1.51 -9.17 2.10
CA PHE A 41 0.50 -8.25 2.60
C PHE A 41 0.88 -7.63 3.95
N PHE A 42 1.19 -8.45 4.96
CA PHE A 42 1.43 -7.95 6.31
C PHE A 42 2.70 -7.10 6.41
N PRO A 43 3.86 -7.51 5.83
CA PRO A 43 5.03 -6.64 5.77
C PRO A 43 4.77 -5.29 5.11
N LEU A 44 3.95 -5.27 4.05
CA LEU A 44 3.60 -4.03 3.36
C LEU A 44 2.70 -3.14 4.20
N LEU A 45 1.69 -3.70 4.89
CA LEU A 45 0.88 -2.96 5.86
C LEU A 45 1.72 -2.39 7.00
N ILE A 46 2.61 -3.20 7.58
CA ILE A 46 3.50 -2.77 8.66
C ILE A 46 4.36 -1.60 8.16
N GLY A 47 4.98 -1.73 6.99
CA GLY A 47 5.76 -0.65 6.39
C GLY A 47 4.92 0.61 6.17
N TRP A 48 3.72 0.47 5.60
CA TRP A 48 2.81 1.59 5.34
C TRP A 48 2.46 2.33 6.62
N PHE A 49 1.96 1.63 7.64
CA PHE A 49 1.54 2.26 8.89
C PHE A 49 2.70 2.75 9.75
N LEU A 50 3.91 2.24 9.56
CA LEU A 50 5.11 2.80 10.17
C LEU A 50 5.56 4.11 9.50
N VAL A 51 5.47 4.23 8.18
CA VAL A 51 6.03 5.38 7.43
C VAL A 51 5.00 6.48 7.16
N ALA A 52 3.77 6.11 6.79
CA ALA A 52 2.72 7.04 6.36
C ALA A 52 2.42 8.18 7.35
N PRO A 53 2.40 7.95 8.69
CA PRO A 53 2.17 9.03 9.66
C PRO A 53 3.20 10.16 9.58
N TRP A 54 4.48 9.82 9.38
CA TRP A 54 5.58 10.80 9.33
C TRP A 54 5.51 11.74 8.13
N LEU A 55 4.79 11.32 7.08
CA LEU A 55 4.56 12.11 5.88
C LEU A 55 3.20 12.83 5.90
N GLY A 56 2.44 12.70 6.99
CA GLY A 56 1.12 13.30 7.16
C GLY A 56 0.05 12.62 6.31
N LEU A 57 0.25 11.38 5.87
CA LEU A 57 -0.68 10.69 4.97
C LEU A 57 -1.99 10.26 5.64
N PHE A 58 -2.17 10.55 6.93
CA PHE A 58 -3.45 10.44 7.64
C PHE A 58 -4.01 11.80 8.10
N ASP A 59 -3.39 12.90 7.69
CA ASP A 59 -3.85 14.27 7.92
C ASP A 59 -4.82 14.71 6.81
N GLU A 60 -5.97 15.25 7.19
CA GLU A 60 -6.97 15.76 6.24
C GLU A 60 -6.43 16.93 5.40
N GLN A 61 -5.56 17.79 5.95
CA GLN A 61 -4.98 18.91 5.20
C GLN A 61 -4.10 18.43 4.05
N VAL A 62 -3.38 17.33 4.27
CA VAL A 62 -2.54 16.70 3.24
C VAL A 62 -3.42 15.98 2.21
N ASN A 63 -4.34 15.13 2.68
CA ASN A 63 -5.15 14.28 1.80
C ASN A 63 -6.24 15.02 1.04
N SER A 64 -6.61 16.24 1.46
CA SER A 64 -7.56 17.10 0.73
C SER A 64 -6.91 17.99 -0.34
N ASN A 65 -5.57 18.03 -0.39
CA ASN A 65 -4.80 18.84 -1.34
C ASN A 65 -4.15 17.97 -2.43
N PRO A 66 -4.65 18.00 -3.68
CA PRO A 66 -4.10 17.21 -4.78
C PRO A 66 -2.61 17.46 -5.03
N LYS A 67 -2.10 18.67 -4.75
CA LYS A 67 -0.70 19.03 -4.93
C LYS A 67 0.24 18.30 -3.96
N LEU A 68 -0.29 17.65 -2.93
CA LEU A 68 0.49 16.92 -1.92
C LEU A 68 0.43 15.39 -2.09
N LEU A 69 -0.30 14.88 -3.09
CA LEU A 69 -0.42 13.43 -3.29
C LEU A 69 0.91 12.75 -3.63
N TRP A 70 1.89 13.49 -4.17
CA TRP A 70 3.24 12.98 -4.41
C TRP A 70 3.91 12.42 -3.14
N ARG A 71 3.46 12.83 -1.94
CA ARG A 71 3.95 12.28 -0.66
C ARG A 71 3.69 10.77 -0.53
N VAL A 72 2.70 10.24 -1.23
CA VAL A 72 2.47 8.78 -1.34
C VAL A 72 3.64 8.09 -2.04
N LEU A 73 4.16 8.68 -3.12
CA LEU A 73 5.33 8.15 -3.84
C LEU A 73 6.55 8.15 -2.93
N LEU A 74 6.75 9.24 -2.19
CA LEU A 74 7.83 9.35 -1.20
C LEU A 74 7.68 8.29 -0.10
N ALA A 75 6.46 8.04 0.40
CA ALA A 75 6.23 6.98 1.37
C ALA A 75 6.61 5.60 0.82
N MET A 76 6.16 5.29 -0.40
CA MET A 76 6.43 3.99 -1.03
C MET A 76 7.93 3.73 -1.24
N LEU A 77 8.74 4.77 -1.45
CA LEU A 77 10.19 4.65 -1.52
C LEU A 77 10.81 4.03 -0.25
N PHE A 78 10.21 4.24 0.93
CA PHE A 78 10.68 3.68 2.20
C PHE A 78 9.90 2.43 2.62
N VAL A 79 8.59 2.43 2.39
CA VAL A 79 7.68 1.34 2.75
C VAL A 79 8.08 0.04 2.05
N VAL A 80 8.42 0.11 0.77
CA VAL A 80 8.61 -1.08 -0.05
C VAL A 80 9.94 -1.79 0.26
N PRO A 81 11.09 -1.10 0.38
CA PRO A 81 12.31 -1.74 0.88
C PRO A 81 12.14 -2.36 2.27
N LEU A 82 11.45 -1.66 3.19
CA LEU A 82 11.16 -2.19 4.53
C LEU A 82 10.32 -3.46 4.46
N ALA A 83 9.23 -3.45 3.69
CA ALA A 83 8.37 -4.60 3.48
C ALA A 83 9.13 -5.78 2.84
N ALA A 84 10.04 -5.50 1.91
CA ALA A 84 10.84 -6.52 1.24
C ALA A 84 11.83 -7.21 2.19
N VAL A 85 12.48 -6.45 3.07
CA VAL A 85 13.36 -7.00 4.12
C VAL A 85 12.56 -7.85 5.10
N LEU A 86 11.43 -7.33 5.58
CA LEU A 86 10.54 -8.09 6.48
C LEU A 86 10.07 -9.39 5.82
N ARG A 87 9.60 -9.33 4.56
CA ARG A 87 9.22 -10.53 3.80
C ARG A 87 10.38 -11.50 3.63
N SER A 88 11.57 -11.02 3.29
CA SER A 88 12.73 -11.87 3.03
C SER A 88 13.17 -12.61 4.30
N THR A 89 13.07 -11.96 5.47
CA THR A 89 13.31 -12.59 6.78
C THR A 89 12.27 -13.67 7.08
N LEU A 90 10.97 -13.40 6.89
CA LEU A 90 9.90 -14.39 7.10
C LEU A 90 10.05 -15.63 6.21
N LEU A 91 10.50 -15.43 4.97
CA LEU A 91 10.65 -16.49 3.98
C LEU A 91 12.05 -17.13 3.96
N HIS A 92 12.97 -16.71 4.84
CA HIS A 92 14.36 -17.16 4.86
C HIS A 92 15.02 -17.11 3.47
N SER A 93 14.82 -15.99 2.77
CA SER A 93 15.25 -15.80 1.38
C SER A 93 15.95 -14.47 1.18
N ALA A 94 16.63 -14.31 0.04
CA ALA A 94 17.21 -13.03 -0.35
C ALA A 94 16.13 -12.03 -0.81
N VAL A 95 16.37 -10.74 -0.57
CA VAL A 95 15.56 -9.67 -1.17
C VAL A 95 15.73 -9.71 -2.69
N GLN A 96 14.62 -9.77 -3.43
CA GLN A 96 14.63 -9.79 -4.89
C GLN A 96 14.39 -8.38 -5.43
N PRO A 97 15.37 -7.72 -6.10
CA PRO A 97 15.24 -6.34 -6.53
C PRO A 97 14.06 -6.09 -7.49
N LEU A 98 13.81 -7.03 -8.41
CA LEU A 98 12.69 -6.91 -9.35
C LEU A 98 11.34 -6.96 -8.64
N PHE A 99 11.21 -7.81 -7.61
CA PHE A 99 10.02 -7.84 -6.75
C PHE A 99 9.82 -6.51 -6.04
N VAL A 100 10.88 -5.92 -5.47
CA VAL A 100 10.82 -4.59 -4.82
C VAL A 100 10.34 -3.53 -5.80
N LEU A 101 10.92 -3.50 -7.00
CA LEU A 101 10.56 -2.50 -8.03
C LEU A 101 9.08 -2.62 -8.44
N ILE A 102 8.61 -3.83 -8.73
CA ILE A 102 7.23 -4.08 -9.17
C ILE A 102 6.25 -3.83 -8.03
N LEU A 103 6.52 -4.34 -6.82
CA LEU A 103 5.69 -4.14 -5.64
C LEU A 103 5.54 -2.65 -5.36
N GLY A 104 6.64 -1.90 -5.38
CA GLY A 104 6.62 -0.48 -5.08
C GLY A 104 5.95 0.37 -6.15
N SER A 105 6.24 0.10 -7.43
CA SER A 105 5.62 0.87 -8.52
C SER A 105 4.11 0.64 -8.58
N THR A 106 3.65 -0.61 -8.39
CA THR A 106 2.22 -0.93 -8.43
C THR A 106 1.47 -0.36 -7.23
N ASN A 107 1.98 -0.53 -6.01
CA ASN A 107 1.33 0.04 -4.82
C ASN A 107 1.40 1.57 -4.77
N ALA A 108 2.48 2.18 -5.27
CA ALA A 108 2.54 3.63 -5.41
C ALA A 108 1.46 4.16 -6.35
N LEU A 109 1.26 3.50 -7.49
CA LEU A 109 0.21 3.86 -8.44
C LEU A 109 -1.19 3.60 -7.87
N GLY A 110 -1.42 2.42 -7.30
CA GLY A 110 -2.72 2.07 -6.73
C GLY A 110 -3.10 2.98 -5.56
N MET A 111 -2.17 3.30 -4.68
CA MET A 111 -2.40 4.24 -3.58
C MET A 111 -2.65 5.67 -4.10
N LEU A 112 -1.99 6.12 -5.17
CA LEU A 112 -2.32 7.40 -5.83
C LEU A 112 -3.75 7.39 -6.41
N ILE A 113 -4.15 6.30 -7.06
CA ILE A 113 -5.51 6.12 -7.57
C ILE A 113 -6.51 6.19 -6.42
N TRP A 114 -6.26 5.46 -5.33
CA TRP A 114 -7.09 5.49 -4.14
C TRP A 114 -7.19 6.89 -3.54
N ARG A 115 -6.09 7.65 -3.45
CA ARG A 115 -6.14 9.05 -3.02
C ARG A 115 -6.99 9.93 -3.93
N GLY A 116 -6.94 9.70 -5.24
CA GLY A 116 -7.82 10.37 -6.21
C GLY A 116 -9.30 10.06 -5.96
N VAL A 117 -9.63 8.78 -5.73
CA VAL A 117 -10.99 8.34 -5.38
C VAL A 117 -11.45 8.94 -4.05
N TYR A 118 -10.59 8.92 -3.02
CA TYR A 118 -10.86 9.53 -1.72
C TYR A 118 -11.20 11.02 -1.84
N LEU A 119 -10.39 11.78 -2.60
CA LEU A 119 -10.65 13.20 -2.87
C LEU A 119 -12.02 13.43 -3.49
N PHE A 120 -12.40 12.59 -4.46
CA PHE A 120 -13.71 12.67 -5.10
C PHE A 120 -14.85 12.40 -4.11
N ILE A 121 -14.72 11.38 -3.26
CA ILE A 121 -15.70 11.04 -2.22
C ILE A 121 -15.86 12.19 -1.22
N VAL A 122 -14.74 12.75 -0.73
CA VAL A 122 -14.79 13.79 0.32
C VAL A 122 -15.29 15.13 -0.22
N ARG A 123 -15.00 15.47 -1.49
CA ARG A 123 -15.49 16.70 -2.13
C ARG A 123 -17.01 16.68 -2.36
N ARG A 124 -17.61 15.52 -2.61
CA ARG A 124 -19.07 15.37 -2.76
C ARG A 124 -19.84 15.54 -1.45
N ASN A 125 -19.17 15.36 -0.32
CA ASN A 125 -19.75 15.47 1.02
C ASN A 125 -19.51 16.84 1.67
N LYS A 126 -19.01 17.82 0.91
CA LYS A 126 -18.94 19.24 1.29
C LYS A 126 -20.05 19.99 0.56
#